data_AF-A0A953Y786-F1
#
_entry.id   AF-A0A953Y786-F1
#
_cell.length_a   1.000
_cell.length_b   1.000
_cell.length_c   1.000
_cell.angle_alpha   90.00
_cell.angle_beta   90.00
_cell.angle_gamma   90.00
#
_symmetry.space_group_name_H-M   'P 1'
#
loop_
_entity.id
_entity.type
_entity.pdbx_description
1 polymer ?
#
loop_
_entity_poly.entity_id
_entity_poly.type
_entity_poly.pdbx_seq_one_letter_code
_entity_poly.pdbx_strand_id
1 'polypeptide(L)'
;MDRIAHEVVTAEERLLLLMSLAELSEDELLDAHSFAGRVRDWAEFVTLAEDNATVPLVQRNLERANLFSLLPAPLRQRLSARSEAIAAANQARLAVARRFLARFEEAGIPVVILKGVLFAETVYGDPNYKRMNDIDILVRKQDLDAIFAIYESLGFFSAAEVFGGEPRKQEKFSHHAPPFFSRDLACMIGTHWGLITPLSPLTIDYDGIWDRVQPHDFYGIQVLGMCPEDNLHHLCVHLPYYKTGVRELADLYNLVRHTGDAFDWALFRDSMRRAGSQDWVYHALSLANRLVPIPAVGALLAELRDQVSSGIKRDTARKTRRLARLLRSRTVHLSKIEKLFTEVNSTSEPGEKRRAFVDMWREVLFPPADAIERMNALWHPPAWQRALGRLTTPRRILGRFSRDLGPKIFALVLLKTFADVAVTSLKAPFTPAEDQVDLAALAAKLGLTVDDLERLKASLE
;
A
#
# COMPACT_ATOMS: atom_id res chain seq x y z
N MET A 1 13.65 31.51 -20.69
CA MET A 1 12.72 31.33 -21.84
C MET A 1 12.17 29.91 -21.79
N ASP A 2 11.15 29.73 -20.95
CA ASP A 2 10.44 28.47 -20.75
C ASP A 2 9.51 28.19 -21.94
N ARG A 3 9.92 27.32 -22.87
CA ARG A 3 8.96 26.60 -23.71
C ARG A 3 8.48 25.38 -22.92
N ILE A 4 7.61 25.61 -21.94
CA ILE A 4 6.74 24.53 -21.45
C ILE A 4 5.75 24.27 -22.58
N ALA A 5 6.07 23.30 -23.45
CA ALA A 5 5.08 22.74 -24.35
C ALA A 5 3.86 22.36 -23.50
N HIS A 6 2.70 22.98 -23.76
CA HIS A 6 1.45 22.65 -23.09
C HIS A 6 1.29 21.12 -23.12
N GLU A 7 1.19 20.52 -21.94
CA GLU A 7 1.03 19.08 -21.83
C GLU A 7 -0.32 18.70 -22.45
N VAL A 8 -0.28 17.91 -23.52
CA VAL A 8 -1.49 17.32 -24.10
C VAL A 8 -1.82 16.09 -23.25
N VAL A 9 -2.80 16.25 -22.36
CA VAL A 9 -3.41 15.14 -21.61
C VAL A 9 -4.50 14.53 -22.48
N THR A 10 -4.51 13.21 -22.65
CA THR A 10 -5.49 12.55 -23.52
C THR A 10 -6.88 12.48 -22.88
N ALA A 11 -7.89 12.13 -23.67
CA ALA A 11 -9.25 11.96 -23.15
C ALA A 11 -9.34 10.76 -22.20
N GLU A 12 -8.62 9.68 -22.52
CA GLU A 12 -8.49 8.46 -21.71
C GLU A 12 -7.89 8.76 -20.34
N GLU A 13 -6.83 9.57 -20.30
CA GLU A 13 -6.16 9.97 -19.05
C GLU A 13 -7.06 10.84 -18.16
N ARG A 14 -7.79 11.79 -18.76
CA ARG A 14 -8.74 12.63 -18.02
C ARG A 14 -9.93 11.83 -17.51
N LEU A 15 -10.49 10.96 -18.34
CA LEU A 15 -11.59 10.10 -17.96
C LEU A 15 -11.18 9.16 -16.82
N LEU A 16 -9.98 8.57 -16.86
CA LEU A 16 -9.50 7.70 -15.78
C LEU A 16 -9.50 8.44 -14.43
N LEU A 17 -9.03 9.69 -14.40
CA LEU A 17 -8.97 10.50 -13.18
C LEU A 17 -10.36 10.78 -12.62
N LEU A 18 -11.30 11.18 -13.48
CA LEU A 18 -12.70 11.40 -13.08
C LEU A 18 -13.32 10.10 -12.54
N MET A 19 -13.06 8.98 -13.23
CA MET A 19 -13.54 7.66 -12.81
C MET A 19 -12.80 7.11 -11.57
N SER A 20 -11.78 7.79 -11.07
CA SER A 20 -11.10 7.46 -9.80
C SER A 20 -11.57 8.30 -8.59
N LEU A 21 -12.50 9.22 -8.80
CA LEU A 21 -13.13 9.97 -7.72
C LEU A 21 -14.12 9.10 -6.94
N ALA A 22 -14.20 9.27 -5.63
CA ALA A 22 -15.22 8.61 -4.81
C ALA A 22 -16.62 9.09 -5.18
N GLU A 23 -16.75 10.40 -5.38
CA GLU A 23 -17.96 11.13 -5.77
C GLU A 23 -17.61 12.18 -6.83
N LEU A 24 -18.44 12.27 -7.87
CA LEU A 24 -18.32 13.27 -8.92
C LEU A 24 -19.31 14.40 -8.67
N SER A 25 -18.88 15.66 -8.81
CA SER A 25 -19.81 16.79 -8.91
C SER A 25 -20.58 16.76 -10.25
N GLU A 26 -21.61 17.59 -10.37
CA GLU A 26 -22.35 17.74 -11.63
C GLU A 26 -21.44 18.18 -12.79
N ASP A 27 -20.55 19.15 -12.55
CA ASP A 27 -19.58 19.61 -13.55
C ASP A 27 -18.59 18.50 -13.94
N GLU A 28 -18.12 17.72 -12.97
CA GLU A 28 -17.21 16.60 -13.23
C GLU A 28 -17.89 15.47 -13.99
N LEU A 29 -19.19 15.26 -13.76
CA LEU A 29 -19.99 14.32 -14.53
C LEU A 29 -20.17 14.79 -15.98
N LEU A 30 -20.40 16.09 -16.20
CA LEU A 30 -20.45 16.67 -17.55
C LEU A 30 -19.10 16.53 -18.28
N ASP A 31 -18.01 16.82 -17.58
CA ASP A 31 -16.65 16.59 -18.08
C ASP A 31 -16.42 15.12 -18.42
N ALA A 32 -16.86 14.19 -17.56
CA ALA A 32 -16.73 12.76 -17.82
C ALA A 32 -17.41 12.34 -19.12
N HIS A 33 -18.64 12.82 -19.37
CA HIS A 33 -19.34 12.58 -20.64
C HIS A 33 -18.59 13.18 -21.84
N SER A 34 -18.11 14.42 -21.71
CA SER A 34 -17.34 15.11 -22.73
C SER A 34 -16.05 14.37 -23.09
N PHE A 35 -15.28 13.93 -22.10
CA PHE A 35 -14.06 13.16 -22.32
C PHE A 35 -14.35 11.77 -22.88
N ALA A 36 -15.38 11.08 -22.38
CA ALA A 36 -15.79 9.76 -22.89
C ALA A 36 -16.16 9.81 -24.38
N GLY A 37 -16.84 10.87 -24.84
CA GLY A 37 -17.15 11.08 -26.26
C GLY A 37 -15.93 11.32 -27.16
N ARG A 38 -14.76 11.57 -26.58
CA ARG A 38 -13.49 11.84 -27.29
C ARG A 38 -12.46 10.72 -27.13
N VAL A 39 -12.76 9.68 -26.35
CA VAL A 39 -11.89 8.50 -26.22
C VAL A 39 -11.75 7.86 -27.60
N ARG A 40 -10.51 7.70 -28.05
CA ARG A 40 -10.19 7.08 -29.35
C ARG A 40 -9.79 5.63 -29.19
N ASP A 41 -9.21 5.30 -28.03
CA ASP A 41 -8.76 3.95 -27.72
C ASP A 41 -9.25 3.51 -26.33
N TRP A 42 -10.39 2.81 -26.31
CA TRP A 42 -10.91 2.21 -25.08
C TRP A 42 -10.01 1.09 -24.53
N ALA A 43 -9.19 0.45 -25.36
CA ALA A 43 -8.25 -0.56 -24.88
C ALA A 43 -7.09 0.08 -24.10
N GLU A 44 -6.62 1.25 -24.53
CA GLU A 44 -5.67 2.06 -23.75
C GLU A 44 -6.29 2.51 -22.42
N PHE A 45 -7.53 3.01 -22.44
CA PHE A 45 -8.24 3.38 -21.20
C PHE A 45 -8.35 2.22 -20.20
N VAL A 46 -8.76 1.04 -20.66
CA VAL A 46 -8.82 -0.17 -19.81
C VAL A 46 -7.44 -0.55 -19.28
N THR A 47 -6.42 -0.53 -20.14
CA THR A 47 -5.03 -0.80 -19.73
C THR A 47 -4.57 0.17 -18.65
N LEU A 48 -4.91 1.47 -18.78
CA LEU A 48 -4.61 2.49 -17.77
C LEU A 48 -5.30 2.19 -16.43
N ALA A 49 -6.57 1.78 -16.43
CA ALA A 49 -7.29 1.41 -15.21
C ALA A 49 -6.69 0.16 -14.54
N GLU A 50 -6.26 -0.81 -15.33
CA GLU A 50 -5.63 -2.04 -14.84
C GLU A 50 -4.23 -1.79 -14.26
N ASP A 51 -3.40 -1.03 -14.99
CA ASP A 51 -2.06 -0.64 -14.57
C ASP A 51 -2.09 0.13 -13.25
N ASN A 52 -3.10 0.99 -13.09
CA ASN A 52 -3.32 1.74 -11.86
C ASN A 52 -4.08 0.96 -10.78
N ALA A 53 -4.55 -0.25 -11.07
CA ALA A 53 -5.34 -1.08 -10.17
C ALA A 53 -6.61 -0.39 -9.64
N THR A 54 -7.29 0.37 -10.50
CA THR A 54 -8.54 1.12 -10.19
C THR A 54 -9.79 0.52 -10.84
N VAL A 55 -9.68 -0.67 -11.45
CA VAL A 55 -10.75 -1.32 -12.23
C VAL A 55 -12.13 -1.31 -11.56
N PRO A 56 -12.31 -1.71 -10.28
CA PRO A 56 -13.65 -1.75 -9.68
C PRO A 56 -14.27 -0.36 -9.54
N LEU A 57 -13.51 0.61 -9.02
CA LEU A 57 -13.96 2.00 -8.91
C LEU A 57 -14.28 2.62 -10.27
N VAL A 58 -13.44 2.35 -11.28
CA VAL A 58 -13.64 2.84 -12.64
C VAL A 58 -14.92 2.26 -13.25
N GLN A 59 -15.12 0.95 -13.16
CA GLN A 59 -16.34 0.31 -13.66
C GLN A 59 -17.58 0.90 -12.97
N ARG A 60 -17.57 0.96 -11.63
CA ARG A 60 -18.67 1.52 -10.85
C ARG A 60 -19.03 2.93 -11.28
N ASN A 61 -18.04 3.80 -11.45
CA ASN A 61 -18.27 5.18 -11.83
C ASN A 61 -18.72 5.32 -13.29
N LEU A 62 -18.25 4.46 -14.20
CA LEU A 62 -18.78 4.38 -15.56
C LEU A 62 -20.24 3.93 -15.58
N GLU A 63 -20.62 2.98 -14.73
CA GLU A 63 -22.01 2.51 -14.59
C GLU A 63 -22.91 3.61 -14.04
N ARG A 64 -22.50 4.26 -12.93
CA ARG A 64 -23.23 5.39 -12.33
C ARG A 64 -23.37 6.57 -13.29
N ALA A 65 -22.37 6.82 -14.12
CA ALA A 65 -22.40 7.88 -15.12
C ALA A 65 -23.11 7.47 -16.42
N ASN A 66 -23.65 6.24 -16.54
CA ASN A 66 -24.23 5.71 -17.79
C ASN A 66 -23.26 5.67 -19.00
N LEU A 67 -21.95 5.61 -18.74
CA LEU A 67 -20.89 5.58 -19.75
C LEU A 67 -20.37 4.16 -20.03
N PHE A 68 -20.72 3.18 -19.20
CA PHE A 68 -20.17 1.82 -19.32
C PHE A 68 -20.50 1.15 -20.67
N SER A 69 -21.66 1.47 -21.25
CA SER A 69 -22.08 0.96 -22.56
C SER A 69 -21.22 1.43 -23.73
N LEU A 70 -20.47 2.52 -23.57
CA LEU A 70 -19.57 3.07 -24.60
C LEU A 70 -18.34 2.18 -24.85
N LEU A 71 -17.95 1.37 -23.86
CA LEU A 71 -16.84 0.43 -24.01
C LEU A 71 -17.25 -0.71 -24.95
N PRO A 72 -16.38 -1.16 -25.86
CA PRO A 72 -16.58 -2.39 -26.62
C PRO A 72 -16.91 -3.60 -25.72
N ALA A 73 -17.79 -4.50 -26.19
CA ALA A 73 -18.26 -5.63 -25.39
C ALA A 73 -17.16 -6.51 -24.77
N PRO A 74 -16.07 -6.86 -25.48
CA PRO A 74 -14.97 -7.65 -24.88
C PRO A 74 -14.27 -6.92 -23.72
N LEU A 75 -14.16 -5.60 -23.81
CA LEU A 75 -13.54 -4.78 -22.76
C LEU A 75 -14.46 -4.64 -21.54
N ARG A 76 -15.78 -4.53 -21.75
CA ARG A 76 -16.76 -4.57 -20.64
C ARG A 76 -16.68 -5.89 -19.88
N GLN A 77 -16.72 -7.02 -20.58
CA GLN A 77 -16.61 -8.34 -19.97
C GLN A 77 -15.31 -8.50 -19.18
N ARG A 78 -14.19 -7.98 -19.71
CA ARG A 78 -12.91 -7.99 -19.02
C ARG A 78 -12.91 -7.19 -17.72
N LEU A 79 -13.51 -5.99 -17.70
CA LEU A 79 -13.65 -5.19 -16.48
C LEU A 79 -14.58 -5.89 -15.48
N SER A 80 -15.75 -6.35 -15.93
CA SER A 80 -16.73 -7.03 -15.08
C SER A 80 -16.16 -8.27 -14.41
N ALA A 81 -15.51 -9.17 -15.17
CA ALA A 81 -14.88 -10.37 -14.61
C ALA A 81 -13.83 -10.04 -13.54
N ARG A 82 -13.05 -8.96 -13.74
CA ARG A 82 -12.05 -8.53 -12.77
C ARG A 82 -12.67 -7.90 -11.52
N SER A 83 -13.71 -7.08 -11.69
CA SER A 83 -14.44 -6.48 -10.57
C SER A 83 -15.19 -7.53 -9.76
N GLU A 84 -15.82 -8.52 -10.39
CA GLU A 84 -16.50 -9.65 -9.75
C GLU A 84 -15.52 -10.49 -8.92
N ALA A 85 -14.35 -10.83 -9.49
CA ALA A 85 -13.31 -11.56 -8.76
C ALA A 85 -12.81 -10.78 -7.52
N ILE A 86 -12.66 -9.46 -7.65
CA ILE A 86 -12.28 -8.59 -6.52
C ILE A 86 -13.40 -8.52 -5.49
N ALA A 87 -14.65 -8.37 -5.91
CA ALA A 87 -15.81 -8.32 -5.02
C ALA A 87 -15.96 -9.61 -4.23
N ALA A 88 -15.85 -10.77 -4.88
CA ALA A 88 -15.88 -12.07 -4.20
C ALA A 88 -14.78 -12.20 -3.13
N ALA A 89 -13.54 -11.81 -3.47
CA ALA A 89 -12.43 -11.83 -2.51
C ALA A 89 -12.62 -10.85 -1.35
N ASN A 90 -13.15 -9.65 -1.62
CA ASN A 90 -13.45 -8.67 -0.59
C ASN A 90 -14.58 -9.14 0.34
N GLN A 91 -15.65 -9.73 -0.21
CA GLN A 91 -16.76 -10.28 0.58
C GLN A 91 -16.31 -11.41 1.51
N ALA A 92 -15.49 -12.35 1.02
CA ALA A 92 -14.93 -13.42 1.85
C ALA A 92 -14.11 -12.85 3.01
N ARG A 93 -13.26 -11.85 2.74
CA ARG A 93 -12.45 -11.17 3.75
C ARG A 93 -13.30 -10.40 4.76
N LEU A 94 -14.35 -9.70 4.32
CA LEU A 94 -15.26 -8.96 5.19
C LEU A 94 -16.05 -9.90 6.11
N ALA A 95 -16.47 -11.07 5.63
CA ALA A 95 -17.12 -12.08 6.45
C ALA A 95 -16.21 -12.56 7.60
N VAL A 96 -14.91 -12.74 7.32
CA VAL A 96 -13.92 -13.05 8.37
C VAL A 96 -13.67 -11.87 9.30
N ALA A 97 -13.57 -10.65 8.77
CA ALA A 97 -13.42 -9.42 9.57
C ALA A 97 -14.51 -9.26 10.62
N ARG A 98 -15.76 -9.40 10.21
CA ARG A 98 -16.91 -9.30 11.11
C ARG A 98 -16.81 -10.28 12.29
N ARG A 99 -16.32 -11.49 12.05
CA ARG A 99 -16.18 -12.51 13.11
C ARG A 99 -15.17 -12.11 14.17
N PHE A 100 -13.97 -11.67 13.78
CA PHE A 100 -12.96 -11.33 14.79
C PHE A 100 -13.21 -9.97 15.45
N LEU A 101 -13.77 -8.99 14.70
CA LEU A 101 -14.11 -7.68 15.27
C LEU A 101 -15.24 -7.79 16.30
N ALA A 102 -16.25 -8.62 16.05
CA ALA A 102 -17.31 -8.89 17.04
C ALA A 102 -16.73 -9.50 18.34
N ARG A 103 -15.72 -10.37 18.23
CA ARG A 103 -15.05 -10.95 19.42
C ARG A 103 -14.24 -9.91 20.19
N PHE A 104 -13.66 -8.91 19.51
CA PHE A 104 -13.00 -7.78 20.17
C PHE A 104 -14.01 -6.88 20.89
N GLU A 105 -15.14 -6.58 20.25
CA GLU A 105 -16.24 -5.82 20.87
C GLU A 105 -16.77 -6.54 22.12
N GLU A 106 -17.09 -7.83 22.03
CA GLU A 106 -17.54 -8.66 23.16
C GLU A 106 -16.52 -8.72 24.31
N ALA A 107 -15.23 -8.63 23.99
CA ALA A 107 -14.14 -8.61 24.97
C ALA A 107 -13.83 -7.19 25.50
N GLY A 108 -14.51 -6.15 25.01
CA GLY A 108 -14.25 -4.76 25.39
C GLY A 108 -12.88 -4.23 24.92
N ILE A 109 -12.31 -4.82 23.87
CA ILE A 109 -11.00 -4.42 23.33
C ILE A 109 -11.21 -3.30 22.30
N PRO A 110 -10.70 -2.08 22.54
CA PRO A 110 -10.83 -0.98 21.60
C PRO A 110 -9.97 -1.22 20.36
N VAL A 111 -10.59 -1.21 19.18
CA VAL A 111 -9.89 -1.42 17.90
C VAL A 111 -10.24 -0.33 16.92
N VAL A 112 -9.21 0.27 16.33
CA VAL A 112 -9.33 1.28 15.27
C VAL A 112 -9.17 0.58 13.92
N ILE A 113 -10.21 0.62 13.07
CA ILE A 113 -10.11 0.12 11.69
C ILE A 113 -9.34 1.14 10.84
N LEU A 114 -8.42 0.65 10.01
CA LEU A 114 -7.56 1.50 9.19
C LEU A 114 -7.85 1.39 7.68
N LYS A 115 -7.44 2.43 6.96
CA LYS A 115 -7.23 2.47 5.50
C LYS A 115 -8.43 1.92 4.71
N GLY A 116 -8.20 0.88 3.91
CA GLY A 116 -9.09 0.45 2.84
C GLY A 116 -10.48 0.07 3.34
N VAL A 117 -10.55 -0.59 4.49
CA VAL A 117 -11.79 -1.05 5.12
C VAL A 117 -12.56 0.14 5.71
N LEU A 118 -11.86 1.04 6.42
CA LEU A 118 -12.48 2.27 6.93
C LEU A 118 -13.03 3.13 5.78
N PHE A 119 -12.24 3.37 4.74
CA PHE A 119 -12.61 4.24 3.62
C PHE A 119 -13.68 3.62 2.72
N ALA A 120 -13.78 2.29 2.66
CA ALA A 120 -14.85 1.62 1.93
C ALA A 120 -16.23 2.15 2.36
N GLU A 121 -16.45 2.33 3.66
CA GLU A 121 -17.71 2.83 4.21
C GLU A 121 -17.72 4.35 4.29
N THR A 122 -16.66 4.94 4.84
CA THR A 122 -16.64 6.38 5.19
C THR A 122 -16.41 7.32 4.02
N VAL A 123 -15.77 6.88 2.93
CA VAL A 123 -15.42 7.76 1.79
C VAL A 123 -16.05 7.27 0.49
N TYR A 124 -16.02 5.96 0.24
CA TYR A 124 -16.41 5.41 -1.07
C TYR A 124 -17.83 4.84 -1.11
N GLY A 125 -18.45 4.55 0.03
CA GLY A 125 -19.77 3.92 0.13
C GLY A 125 -19.88 2.57 -0.58
N ASP A 126 -18.78 1.82 -0.69
CA ASP A 126 -18.71 0.54 -1.42
C ASP A 126 -17.52 -0.31 -0.94
N PRO A 127 -17.76 -1.51 -0.36
CA PRO A 127 -16.70 -2.44 0.04
C PRO A 127 -15.84 -2.98 -1.11
N ASN A 128 -16.27 -2.80 -2.36
CA ASN A 128 -15.63 -3.39 -3.54
C ASN A 128 -14.89 -2.36 -4.40
N TYR A 129 -14.80 -1.10 -3.98
CA TYR A 129 -14.19 -0.02 -4.77
C TYR A 129 -12.73 -0.30 -5.18
N LYS A 130 -11.99 -1.07 -4.39
CA LYS A 130 -10.65 -1.54 -4.74
C LYS A 130 -10.38 -2.94 -4.20
N ARG A 131 -9.39 -3.61 -4.78
CA ARG A 131 -8.85 -4.84 -4.22
C ARG A 131 -8.24 -4.57 -2.85
N MET A 132 -8.81 -5.18 -1.82
CA MET A 132 -8.24 -5.26 -0.49
C MET A 132 -7.44 -6.56 -0.37
N ASN A 133 -6.28 -6.51 0.26
CA ASN A 133 -5.45 -7.70 0.50
C ASN A 133 -5.51 -8.13 1.97
N ASP A 134 -5.66 -7.15 2.85
CA ASP A 134 -5.64 -7.25 4.31
C ASP A 134 -6.80 -6.48 4.96
N ILE A 135 -6.98 -6.77 6.24
CA ILE A 135 -7.72 -5.94 7.19
C ILE A 135 -6.68 -5.36 8.16
N ASP A 136 -6.38 -4.07 8.02
CA ASP A 136 -5.46 -3.37 8.90
C ASP A 136 -6.22 -2.78 10.10
N ILE A 137 -5.72 -3.05 11.31
CA ILE A 137 -6.25 -2.51 12.56
C ILE A 137 -5.14 -1.85 13.39
N LEU A 138 -5.48 -0.77 14.10
CA LEU A 138 -4.63 -0.17 15.12
C LEU A 138 -5.20 -0.50 16.51
N VAL A 139 -4.33 -1.02 17.38
CA VAL A 139 -4.66 -1.49 18.74
C VAL A 139 -3.65 -0.94 19.73
N ARG A 140 -3.98 -0.95 21.03
CA ARG A 140 -3.00 -0.59 22.05
C ARG A 140 -2.09 -1.80 22.29
N LYS A 141 -0.80 -1.53 22.46
CA LYS A 141 0.21 -2.59 22.66
C LYS A 141 -0.08 -3.48 23.87
N GLN A 142 -0.70 -2.92 24.91
CA GLN A 142 -1.08 -3.66 26.12
C GLN A 142 -2.17 -4.71 25.89
N ASP A 143 -2.96 -4.59 24.81
CA ASP A 143 -4.09 -5.49 24.52
C ASP A 143 -3.68 -6.68 23.63
N LEU A 144 -2.42 -6.76 23.19
CA LEU A 144 -1.93 -7.78 22.27
C LEU A 144 -2.14 -9.20 22.78
N ASP A 145 -1.99 -9.43 24.09
CA ASP A 145 -2.17 -10.74 24.72
C ASP A 145 -3.60 -11.24 24.53
N ALA A 146 -4.59 -10.37 24.79
CA ALA A 146 -6.00 -10.69 24.61
C ALA A 146 -6.36 -10.86 23.13
N ILE A 147 -5.79 -10.03 22.25
CA ILE A 147 -5.98 -10.12 20.80
C ILE A 147 -5.47 -11.45 20.24
N PHE A 148 -4.25 -11.86 20.62
CA PHE A 148 -3.67 -13.12 20.15
C PHE A 148 -4.44 -14.33 20.68
N ALA A 149 -4.92 -14.29 21.93
CA ALA A 149 -5.80 -15.33 22.46
C ALA A 149 -7.10 -15.45 21.65
N ILE A 150 -7.68 -14.32 21.21
CA ILE A 150 -8.86 -14.32 20.35
C ILE A 150 -8.54 -14.90 18.96
N TYR A 151 -7.42 -14.51 18.35
CA TYR A 151 -6.95 -15.10 17.10
C TYR A 151 -6.81 -16.61 17.19
N GLU A 152 -6.14 -17.11 18.23
CA GLU A 152 -6.00 -18.54 18.47
C GLU A 152 -7.37 -19.23 18.63
N SER A 153 -8.27 -18.65 19.42
CA SER A 153 -9.62 -19.19 19.63
C SER A 153 -10.46 -19.27 18.35
N LEU A 154 -10.22 -18.36 17.40
CA LEU A 154 -10.86 -18.33 16.09
C LEU A 154 -10.13 -19.15 15.03
N GLY A 155 -8.99 -19.77 15.41
CA GLY A 155 -8.19 -20.63 14.56
C GLY A 155 -7.30 -19.89 13.56
N PHE A 156 -7.05 -18.60 13.76
CA PHE A 156 -6.03 -17.86 12.99
C PHE A 156 -4.64 -18.35 13.36
N PHE A 157 -3.71 -18.18 12.41
CA PHE A 157 -2.30 -18.51 12.63
C PHE A 157 -1.40 -17.38 12.12
N SER A 158 -0.23 -17.21 12.73
CA SER A 158 0.71 -16.16 12.34
C SER A 158 1.61 -16.59 11.18
N ALA A 159 1.95 -15.66 10.30
CA ALA A 159 3.02 -15.83 9.31
C ALA A 159 4.34 -16.26 9.96
N ALA A 160 4.63 -15.78 11.18
CA ALA A 160 5.87 -16.12 11.87
C ALA A 160 5.95 -17.61 12.18
N GLU A 161 4.84 -18.24 12.56
CA GLU A 161 4.79 -19.68 12.85
C GLU A 161 5.12 -20.52 11.61
N VAL A 162 4.78 -20.03 10.41
CA VAL A 162 5.11 -20.67 9.14
C VAL A 162 6.61 -20.69 8.86
N PHE A 163 7.34 -19.71 9.38
CA PHE A 163 8.80 -19.61 9.25
C PHE A 163 9.55 -20.08 10.52
N GLY A 164 8.89 -20.79 11.43
CA GLY A 164 9.51 -21.28 12.68
C GLY A 164 9.80 -20.17 13.71
N GLY A 165 9.18 -19.01 13.56
CA GLY A 165 9.31 -17.84 14.44
C GLY A 165 8.16 -17.70 15.44
N GLU A 166 8.37 -16.85 16.45
CA GLU A 166 7.34 -16.47 17.42
C GLU A 166 6.85 -15.05 17.11
N PRO A 167 5.52 -14.80 17.13
CA PRO A 167 4.96 -13.50 16.77
C PRO A 167 5.53 -12.33 17.60
N ARG A 168 5.83 -12.58 18.88
CA ARG A 168 6.29 -11.57 19.84
C ARG A 168 7.70 -11.04 19.59
N LYS A 169 8.53 -11.74 18.82
CA LYS A 169 9.90 -11.29 18.52
C LYS A 169 9.91 -9.92 17.82
N GLN A 170 8.86 -9.58 17.07
CA GLN A 170 8.76 -8.30 16.36
C GLN A 170 8.38 -7.11 17.26
N GLU A 171 7.86 -7.32 18.46
CA GLU A 171 7.38 -6.24 19.34
C GLU A 171 8.44 -5.20 19.73
N LYS A 172 9.73 -5.57 19.67
CA LYS A 172 10.86 -4.70 20.02
C LYS A 172 11.31 -3.77 18.89
N PHE A 173 11.05 -4.15 17.63
CA PHE A 173 11.63 -3.49 16.46
C PHE A 173 10.60 -3.13 15.39
N SER A 174 9.33 -3.49 15.59
CA SER A 174 8.22 -3.25 14.69
C SER A 174 7.15 -2.35 15.32
N HIS A 175 6.24 -1.91 14.47
CA HIS A 175 5.00 -1.19 14.79
C HIS A 175 3.77 -2.08 14.60
N HIS A 176 3.97 -3.34 14.20
CA HIS A 176 2.91 -4.30 13.95
C HIS A 176 3.39 -5.73 14.25
N ALA A 177 2.43 -6.60 14.50
CA ALA A 177 2.64 -8.04 14.58
C ALA A 177 2.92 -8.60 13.17
N PRO A 178 3.55 -9.78 13.05
CA PRO A 178 3.51 -10.51 11.79
C PRO A 178 2.04 -10.72 11.37
N PRO A 179 1.74 -10.75 10.06
CA PRO A 179 0.38 -10.95 9.60
C PRO A 179 -0.24 -12.24 10.16
N PHE A 180 -1.52 -12.18 10.51
CA PHE A 180 -2.32 -13.36 10.88
C PHE A 180 -3.24 -13.75 9.74
N PHE A 181 -3.42 -15.05 9.52
CA PHE A 181 -4.23 -15.59 8.44
C PHE A 181 -5.37 -16.43 8.98
N SER A 182 -6.54 -16.28 8.36
CA SER A 182 -7.62 -17.25 8.54
C SER A 182 -7.22 -18.60 7.92
N ARG A 183 -7.79 -19.70 8.41
CA ARG A 183 -7.46 -21.05 7.89
C ARG A 183 -7.75 -21.24 6.40
N ASP A 184 -8.76 -20.56 5.89
CA ASP A 184 -9.12 -20.56 4.46
C ASP A 184 -8.28 -19.59 3.62
N LEU A 185 -7.32 -18.89 4.25
CA LEU A 185 -6.47 -17.85 3.66
C LEU A 185 -7.25 -16.67 3.04
N ALA A 186 -8.56 -16.58 3.28
CA ALA A 186 -9.41 -15.53 2.73
C ALA A 186 -9.08 -14.15 3.32
N CYS A 187 -8.59 -14.11 4.56
CA CYS A 187 -8.29 -12.89 5.28
C CYS A 187 -6.89 -12.91 5.88
N MET A 188 -6.13 -11.86 5.56
CA MET A 188 -4.91 -11.48 6.25
C MET A 188 -5.22 -10.31 7.18
N ILE A 189 -4.82 -10.39 8.44
CA ILE A 189 -5.00 -9.33 9.43
C ILE A 189 -3.65 -8.67 9.69
N GLY A 190 -3.58 -7.36 9.45
CA GLY A 190 -2.47 -6.52 9.87
C GLY A 190 -2.78 -5.91 11.23
N THR A 191 -2.13 -6.40 12.29
CA THR A 191 -2.31 -5.87 13.65
C THR A 191 -1.21 -4.86 13.98
N HIS A 192 -1.56 -3.59 14.06
CA HIS A 192 -0.63 -2.49 14.26
C HIS A 192 -0.80 -1.88 15.66
N TRP A 193 0.30 -1.48 16.31
CA TRP A 193 0.31 -0.60 17.49
C TRP A 193 1.01 0.73 17.21
N GLY A 194 1.47 0.92 15.98
CA GLY A 194 1.95 2.19 15.46
C GLY A 194 1.67 2.29 13.96
N LEU A 195 1.82 3.48 13.38
CA LEU A 195 1.51 3.74 11.96
C LEU A 195 2.76 3.71 11.07
N ILE A 196 3.94 3.71 11.69
CA ILE A 196 5.23 3.63 11.02
C ILE A 196 6.23 2.91 11.91
N THR A 197 7.22 2.25 11.28
CA THR A 197 8.29 1.55 11.99
C THR A 197 9.04 2.49 12.95
N PRO A 198 9.39 2.02 14.17
CA PRO A 198 10.21 2.80 15.11
C PRO A 198 11.63 3.07 14.57
N LEU A 199 12.02 2.43 13.46
CA LEU A 199 13.28 2.67 12.75
C LEU A 199 13.21 3.91 11.83
N SER A 200 12.02 4.45 11.61
CA SER A 200 11.82 5.67 10.82
C SER A 200 12.35 6.89 11.59
N PRO A 201 12.82 7.95 10.90
CA PRO A 201 13.15 9.22 11.55
C PRO A 201 11.93 9.99 12.09
N LEU A 202 10.69 9.54 11.82
CA LEU A 202 9.47 10.22 12.22
C LEU A 202 9.06 9.93 13.68
N THR A 203 8.43 10.90 14.34
CA THR A 203 7.91 10.76 15.72
C THR A 203 6.41 11.00 15.76
N ILE A 204 5.62 9.95 15.56
CA ILE A 204 4.15 10.04 15.55
C ILE A 204 3.60 10.15 16.98
N ASP A 205 2.71 11.11 17.21
CA ASP A 205 2.00 11.30 18.47
C ASP A 205 0.80 10.35 18.58
N TYR A 206 1.07 9.13 19.05
CA TYR A 206 0.04 8.09 19.16
C TYR A 206 -1.00 8.38 20.23
N ASP A 207 -0.61 8.98 21.36
CA ASP A 207 -1.55 9.33 22.42
C ASP A 207 -2.54 10.38 21.89
N GLY A 208 -2.05 11.39 21.18
CA GLY A 208 -2.91 12.37 20.52
C GLY A 208 -3.87 11.73 19.50
N ILE A 209 -3.42 10.74 18.72
CA ILE A 209 -4.31 10.00 17.81
C ILE A 209 -5.41 9.29 18.61
N TRP A 210 -5.03 8.55 19.66
CA TRP A 210 -5.96 7.83 20.53
C TRP A 210 -6.94 8.74 21.27
N ASP A 211 -6.59 9.98 21.56
CA ASP A 211 -7.50 10.97 22.14
C ASP A 211 -8.54 11.50 21.14
N ARG A 212 -8.29 11.33 19.84
CA ARG A 212 -9.13 11.85 18.74
C ARG A 212 -9.86 10.76 17.95
N VAL A 213 -9.66 9.49 18.25
CA VAL A 213 -10.41 8.40 17.59
C VAL A 213 -11.91 8.54 17.88
N GLN A 214 -12.72 8.19 16.89
CA GLN A 214 -14.17 8.35 16.93
C GLN A 214 -14.86 6.99 16.82
N PRO A 215 -16.02 6.79 17.47
CA PRO A 215 -16.83 5.60 17.25
C PRO A 215 -17.21 5.44 15.77
N HIS A 216 -17.18 4.21 15.29
CA HIS A 216 -17.59 3.84 13.94
C HIS A 216 -18.38 2.52 13.99
N ASP A 217 -19.51 2.47 13.28
CA ASP A 217 -20.31 1.27 13.16
C ASP A 217 -19.85 0.45 11.95
N PHE A 218 -19.17 -0.67 12.22
CA PHE A 218 -18.72 -1.59 11.17
C PHE A 218 -19.74 -2.72 11.00
N TYR A 219 -20.76 -2.48 10.17
CA TYR A 219 -21.87 -3.39 9.94
C TYR A 219 -22.55 -3.91 11.23
N GLY A 220 -22.83 -3.02 12.18
CA GLY A 220 -23.42 -3.33 13.48
C GLY A 220 -22.42 -3.71 14.59
N ILE A 221 -21.12 -3.66 14.31
CA ILE A 221 -20.05 -3.94 15.28
C ILE A 221 -19.41 -2.61 15.68
N GLN A 222 -19.40 -2.27 16.96
CA GLN A 222 -18.79 -1.03 17.44
C GLN A 222 -17.26 -1.13 17.38
N VAL A 223 -16.68 -0.27 16.55
CA VAL A 223 -15.23 -0.10 16.40
C VAL A 223 -14.89 1.39 16.45
N LEU A 224 -13.61 1.71 16.24
CA LEU A 224 -13.13 3.08 16.20
C LEU A 224 -12.56 3.40 14.81
N GLY A 225 -12.55 4.68 14.46
CA GLY A 225 -11.89 5.24 13.29
C GLY A 225 -11.03 6.44 13.68
N MET A 226 -9.92 6.67 12.99
CA MET A 226 -9.16 7.91 13.16
C MET A 226 -9.93 9.08 12.53
N CYS A 227 -9.72 10.30 13.03
CA CYS A 227 -10.23 11.50 12.37
C CYS A 227 -9.59 11.68 10.98
N PRO A 228 -10.18 12.50 10.10
CA PRO A 228 -9.67 12.71 8.74
C PRO A 228 -8.22 13.20 8.66
N GLU A 229 -7.79 14.05 9.59
CA GLU A 229 -6.44 14.64 9.61
C GLU A 229 -5.38 13.57 9.91
N ASP A 230 -5.64 12.74 10.92
CA ASP A 230 -4.76 11.63 11.29
C ASP A 230 -4.76 10.55 10.20
N ASN A 231 -5.90 10.29 9.55
CA ASN A 231 -5.97 9.42 8.37
C ASN A 231 -5.17 9.95 7.18
N LEU A 232 -5.23 11.25 6.89
CA LEU A 232 -4.44 11.86 5.82
C LEU A 232 -2.94 11.79 6.14
N HIS A 233 -2.58 12.03 7.40
CA HIS A 233 -1.20 11.96 7.85
C HIS A 233 -0.66 10.53 7.74
N HIS A 234 -1.44 9.56 8.22
CA HIS A 234 -1.17 8.13 8.07
C HIS A 234 -0.95 7.76 6.60
N LEU A 235 -1.84 8.15 5.69
CA LEU A 235 -1.69 7.88 4.26
C LEU A 235 -0.40 8.48 3.70
N CYS A 236 -0.03 9.71 4.12
CA CYS A 236 1.20 10.35 3.65
C CYS A 236 2.47 9.64 4.13
N VAL A 237 2.53 9.26 5.41
CA VAL A 237 3.74 8.63 5.98
C VAL A 237 3.86 7.16 5.61
N HIS A 238 2.72 6.48 5.40
CA HIS A 238 2.68 5.08 4.97
C HIS A 238 2.83 4.93 3.46
N LEU A 239 2.70 6.00 2.64
CA LEU A 239 2.94 5.95 1.21
C LEU A 239 4.46 5.94 0.92
N PRO A 240 5.08 4.78 0.63
CA PRO A 240 6.51 4.74 0.37
C PRO A 240 6.81 5.51 -0.93
N TYR A 241 8.01 6.07 -1.07
CA TYR A 241 8.40 6.90 -2.22
C TYR A 241 8.27 6.23 -3.60
N TYR A 242 7.93 4.95 -3.66
CA TYR A 242 7.74 4.18 -4.88
C TYR A 242 6.32 3.76 -5.18
N LYS A 243 5.38 3.84 -4.23
CA LYS A 243 3.96 3.57 -4.50
C LYS A 243 3.33 4.86 -5.02
N THR A 244 3.27 5.03 -6.34
CA THR A 244 2.88 6.31 -6.97
C THR A 244 1.80 6.18 -8.04
N GLY A 245 0.90 5.20 -7.91
CA GLY A 245 -0.22 5.00 -8.82
C GLY A 245 -1.54 5.62 -8.36
N VAL A 246 -2.52 5.69 -9.26
CA VAL A 246 -3.83 6.27 -8.93
C VAL A 246 -4.48 5.53 -7.76
N ARG A 247 -4.45 4.19 -7.70
CA ARG A 247 -5.02 3.46 -6.55
C ARG A 247 -4.43 3.91 -5.22
N GLU A 248 -3.12 4.09 -5.13
CA GLU A 248 -2.46 4.48 -3.87
C GLU A 248 -2.62 5.97 -3.54
N LEU A 249 -2.79 6.81 -4.55
CA LEU A 249 -2.99 8.26 -4.37
C LEU A 249 -4.47 8.65 -4.23
N ALA A 250 -5.40 7.78 -4.63
CA ALA A 250 -6.84 8.05 -4.63
C ALA A 250 -7.39 8.34 -3.24
N ASP A 251 -6.98 7.53 -2.26
CA ASP A 251 -7.43 7.73 -0.88
C ASP A 251 -7.04 9.10 -0.34
N LEU A 252 -5.91 9.67 -0.77
CA LEU A 252 -5.47 11.01 -0.32
C LEU A 252 -6.43 12.10 -0.79
N TYR A 253 -6.70 12.19 -2.10
CA TYR A 253 -7.54 13.27 -2.62
C TYR A 253 -9.02 13.02 -2.36
N ASN A 254 -9.48 11.76 -2.32
CA ASN A 254 -10.87 11.45 -2.01
C ASN A 254 -11.19 11.70 -0.54
N LEU A 255 -10.28 11.41 0.39
CA LEU A 255 -10.44 11.78 1.80
C LEU A 255 -10.60 13.29 1.98
N VAL A 256 -9.67 14.09 1.43
CA VAL A 256 -9.72 15.56 1.55
C VAL A 256 -10.99 16.13 0.91
N ARG A 257 -11.37 15.64 -0.27
CA ARG A 257 -12.59 16.09 -0.96
C ARG A 257 -13.85 15.73 -0.19
N HIS A 258 -13.92 14.52 0.35
CA HIS A 258 -15.08 14.04 1.10
C HIS A 258 -15.25 14.79 2.42
N THR A 259 -14.15 15.06 3.13
CA THR A 259 -14.20 15.85 4.37
C THR A 259 -14.53 17.32 4.12
N GLY A 260 -14.08 17.88 2.98
CA GLY A 260 -14.41 19.24 2.57
C GLY A 260 -14.00 20.30 3.59
N ASP A 261 -14.90 21.23 3.89
CA ASP A 261 -14.65 22.34 4.82
C ASP A 261 -14.49 21.91 6.29
N ALA A 262 -14.90 20.68 6.63
CA ALA A 262 -14.73 20.13 7.98
C ALA A 262 -13.28 19.70 8.28
N PHE A 263 -12.38 19.70 7.28
CA PHE A 263 -11.00 19.26 7.45
C PHE A 263 -10.19 20.33 8.21
N ASP A 264 -9.65 19.96 9.38
CA ASP A 264 -8.84 20.82 10.23
C ASP A 264 -7.38 20.87 9.75
N TRP A 265 -7.09 21.83 8.87
CA TRP A 265 -5.74 22.08 8.40
C TRP A 265 -4.76 22.53 9.49
N ALA A 266 -5.24 23.11 10.60
CA ALA A 266 -4.36 23.52 11.69
C ALA A 266 -3.89 22.29 12.49
N LEU A 267 -4.80 21.38 12.81
CA LEU A 267 -4.47 20.09 13.41
C LEU A 267 -3.51 19.30 12.53
N PHE A 268 -3.81 19.17 11.22
CA PHE A 268 -2.94 18.45 10.29
C PHE A 268 -1.52 19.03 10.22
N ARG A 269 -1.39 20.36 10.15
CA ARG A 269 -0.09 21.05 10.18
C ARG A 269 0.68 20.75 11.47
N ASP A 270 0.00 20.77 12.61
CA ASP A 270 0.65 20.54 13.89
C ASP A 270 1.11 19.09 14.05
N SER A 271 0.27 18.11 13.68
CA SER A 271 0.64 16.68 13.64
C SER A 271 1.83 16.43 12.72
N MET A 272 1.84 17.00 11.52
CA MET A 272 2.97 16.90 10.59
C MET A 272 4.25 17.51 11.17
N ARG A 273 4.16 18.69 11.78
CA ARG A 273 5.32 19.40 12.36
C ARG A 273 5.91 18.64 13.53
N ARG A 274 5.08 18.16 14.45
CA ARG A 274 5.52 17.34 15.60
C ARG A 274 6.17 16.04 15.14
N ALA A 275 5.65 15.44 14.06
CA ALA A 275 6.21 14.22 13.50
C ALA A 275 7.50 14.40 12.69
N GLY A 276 7.83 15.61 12.26
CA GLY A 276 8.95 15.85 11.33
C GLY A 276 8.71 15.25 9.93
N SER A 277 7.44 15.15 9.51
CA SER A 277 7.04 14.39 8.31
C SER A 277 6.83 15.24 7.05
N GLN A 278 7.35 16.47 7.01
CA GLN A 278 7.14 17.42 5.90
C GLN A 278 7.54 16.83 4.54
N ASP A 279 8.68 16.12 4.47
CA ASP A 279 9.17 15.49 3.24
C ASP A 279 8.19 14.43 2.69
N TRP A 280 7.56 13.64 3.56
CA TRP A 280 6.59 12.60 3.21
C TRP A 280 5.27 13.21 2.75
N VAL A 281 4.75 14.16 3.54
CA VAL A 281 3.50 14.87 3.24
C VAL A 281 3.63 15.63 1.92
N TYR A 282 4.70 16.39 1.73
CA TYR A 282 4.93 17.11 0.47
C TYR A 282 5.05 16.16 -0.71
N HIS A 283 5.73 15.02 -0.56
CA HIS A 283 5.82 14.02 -1.62
C HIS A 283 4.45 13.46 -1.99
N ALA A 284 3.71 12.92 -1.02
CA ALA A 284 2.42 12.28 -1.25
C ALA A 284 1.40 13.26 -1.85
N LEU A 285 1.24 14.44 -1.21
CA LEU A 285 0.28 15.44 -1.63
C LEU A 285 0.66 16.11 -2.96
N SER A 286 1.95 16.27 -3.29
CA SER A 286 2.36 16.77 -4.62
C SER A 286 1.90 15.84 -5.74
N LEU A 287 1.98 14.52 -5.53
CA LEU A 287 1.54 13.55 -6.52
C LEU A 287 0.02 13.51 -6.62
N ALA A 288 -0.68 13.45 -5.48
CA ALA A 288 -2.14 13.45 -5.43
C ALA A 288 -2.73 14.72 -6.07
N ASN A 289 -2.22 15.89 -5.69
CA ASN A 289 -2.67 17.19 -6.21
C ASN A 289 -2.34 17.39 -7.70
N ARG A 290 -1.36 16.64 -8.24
CA ARG A 290 -1.08 16.64 -9.68
C ARG A 290 -2.16 15.86 -10.46
N LEU A 291 -2.68 14.78 -9.87
CA LEU A 291 -3.76 13.97 -10.44
C LEU A 291 -5.10 14.72 -10.34
N VAL A 292 -5.48 15.11 -9.12
CA VAL A 292 -6.72 15.82 -8.82
C VAL A 292 -6.38 17.07 -8.00
N PRO A 293 -6.37 18.26 -8.62
CA PRO A 293 -6.04 19.50 -7.91
C PRO A 293 -7.08 19.87 -6.85
N ILE A 294 -6.60 20.17 -5.64
CA ILE A 294 -7.40 20.69 -4.52
C ILE A 294 -6.74 22.00 -4.05
N PRO A 295 -7.43 23.16 -4.09
CA PRO A 295 -6.82 24.45 -3.76
C PRO A 295 -6.15 24.51 -2.38
N ALA A 296 -6.79 23.95 -1.35
CA ALA A 296 -6.23 23.92 0.01
C ALA A 296 -4.93 23.10 0.09
N VAL A 297 -4.86 21.96 -0.61
CA VAL A 297 -3.63 21.16 -0.74
C VAL A 297 -2.56 21.96 -1.50
N GLY A 298 -2.93 22.67 -2.56
CA GLY A 298 -2.03 23.54 -3.32
C GLY A 298 -1.40 24.64 -2.45
N ALA A 299 -2.18 25.26 -1.57
CA ALA A 299 -1.70 26.26 -0.62
C ALA A 299 -0.72 25.67 0.40
N LEU A 300 -1.04 24.50 0.97
CA LEU A 300 -0.13 23.79 1.87
C LEU A 300 1.19 23.41 1.18
N LEU A 301 1.13 22.92 -0.07
CA LEU A 301 2.34 22.57 -0.82
C LEU A 301 3.23 23.79 -1.10
N ALA A 302 2.64 24.96 -1.34
CA ALA A 302 3.40 26.20 -1.51
C ALA A 302 4.16 26.57 -0.21
N GLU A 303 3.49 26.47 0.94
CA GLU A 303 4.07 26.71 2.26
C GLU A 303 5.21 25.73 2.59
N LEU A 304 5.02 24.45 2.29
CA LEU A 304 5.98 23.39 2.59
C LEU A 304 7.23 23.43 1.71
N ARG A 305 7.17 24.09 0.55
CA ARG A 305 8.22 24.03 -0.48
C ARG A 305 9.60 24.40 0.06
N ASP A 306 9.68 25.35 0.97
CA ASP A 306 10.95 25.82 1.54
C ASP A 306 11.39 25.01 2.77
N GLN A 307 10.49 24.20 3.34
CA GLN A 307 10.74 23.35 4.51
C GLN A 307 11.26 21.96 4.12
N VAL A 308 11.04 21.54 2.87
CA VAL A 308 11.41 20.20 2.40
C VAL A 308 12.79 20.11 1.77
N SER A 309 13.37 18.92 1.80
CA SER A 309 14.71 18.67 1.27
C SER A 309 14.77 18.85 -0.26
N SER A 310 15.94 19.27 -0.77
CA SER A 310 16.15 19.45 -2.21
C SER A 310 15.97 18.15 -3.01
N GLY A 311 16.23 17.00 -2.38
CA GLY A 311 16.00 15.68 -2.95
C GLY A 311 14.52 15.44 -3.24
N ILE A 312 13.66 15.72 -2.27
CA ILE A 312 12.21 15.55 -2.41
C ILE A 312 11.62 16.52 -3.43
N LYS A 313 12.05 17.79 -3.43
CA LYS A 313 11.65 18.77 -4.46
C LYS A 313 11.97 18.29 -5.88
N ARG A 314 13.18 17.77 -6.10
CA ARG A 314 13.58 17.24 -7.42
C ARG A 314 12.83 15.97 -7.79
N ASP A 315 12.57 15.08 -6.82
CA ASP A 315 11.87 13.82 -7.06
C ASP A 315 10.40 14.04 -7.45
N THR A 316 9.70 14.84 -6.66
CA THR A 316 8.31 15.25 -6.90
C THR A 316 8.19 15.99 -8.23
N ALA A 317 8.99 17.04 -8.46
CA ALA A 317 8.97 17.78 -9.72
C ALA A 317 9.20 16.89 -10.94
N ARG A 318 10.07 15.87 -10.84
CA ARG A 318 10.30 14.91 -11.92
C ARG A 318 9.05 14.05 -12.20
N LYS A 319 8.40 13.54 -11.14
CA LYS A 319 7.22 12.69 -11.24
C LYS A 319 5.97 13.46 -11.66
N THR A 320 5.82 14.70 -11.22
CA THR A 320 4.66 15.56 -11.53
C THR A 320 4.80 16.35 -12.82
N ARG A 321 6.00 16.35 -13.43
CA ARG A 321 6.29 17.08 -14.68
C ARG A 321 5.29 16.80 -15.80
N ARG A 322 4.83 15.55 -15.90
CA ARG A 322 3.82 15.12 -16.86
C ARG A 322 2.84 14.17 -16.18
N LEU A 323 1.55 14.46 -16.26
CA LEU A 323 0.47 13.60 -15.83
C LEU A 323 0.55 12.22 -16.49
N ALA A 324 0.79 12.17 -17.81
CA ALA A 324 0.92 10.91 -18.56
C ALA A 324 1.98 9.97 -17.98
N ARG A 325 3.07 10.54 -17.42
CA ARG A 325 4.12 9.78 -16.75
C ARG A 325 3.69 9.26 -15.40
N LEU A 326 3.00 10.10 -14.62
CA LEU A 326 2.53 9.72 -13.28
C LEU A 326 1.53 8.56 -13.36
N LEU A 327 0.56 8.64 -14.27
CA LEU A 327 -0.43 7.58 -14.54
C LEU A 327 0.19 6.24 -14.96
N ARG A 328 1.44 6.23 -15.44
CA ARG A 328 2.15 5.03 -15.88
C ARG A 328 3.37 4.72 -14.99
N SER A 329 3.49 5.37 -13.83
CA SER A 329 4.62 5.20 -12.92
C SER A 329 4.41 4.09 -11.88
N ARG A 330 3.16 3.63 -11.71
CA ARG A 330 2.83 2.59 -10.72
C ARG A 330 3.61 1.32 -11.02
N THR A 331 4.30 0.79 -10.01
CA THR A 331 5.03 -0.47 -10.06
C THR A 331 4.95 -1.17 -8.71
N VAL A 332 4.87 -2.50 -8.72
CA VAL A 332 4.90 -3.35 -7.53
C VAL A 332 6.29 -3.94 -7.26
N HIS A 333 7.28 -3.62 -8.10
CA HIS A 333 8.64 -4.19 -8.05
C HIS A 333 9.32 -4.02 -6.69
N LEU A 334 9.19 -2.84 -6.08
CA LEU A 334 9.81 -2.58 -4.78
C LEU A 334 9.14 -3.35 -3.64
N SER A 335 7.85 -3.64 -3.75
CA SER A 335 7.18 -4.53 -2.79
C SER A 335 7.69 -5.97 -2.92
N LYS A 336 8.08 -6.44 -4.11
CA LYS A 336 8.76 -7.73 -4.27
C LYS A 336 10.09 -7.77 -3.50
N ILE A 337 10.87 -6.69 -3.56
CA ILE A 337 12.15 -6.58 -2.84
C ILE A 337 11.93 -6.58 -1.33
N GLU A 338 10.92 -5.85 -0.83
CA GLU A 338 10.58 -5.83 0.60
C GLU A 338 10.18 -7.19 1.14
N LYS A 339 9.45 -7.97 0.33
CA LYS A 339 9.04 -9.32 0.69
C LYS A 339 10.23 -10.26 0.76
N LEU A 340 11.10 -10.28 -0.25
CA LEU A 340 12.35 -11.06 -0.22
C LEU A 340 13.24 -10.65 0.97
N PHE A 341 13.30 -9.36 1.30
CA PHE A 341 14.00 -8.90 2.50
C PHE A 341 13.37 -9.46 3.79
N THR A 342 12.05 -9.51 3.88
CA THR A 342 11.33 -10.08 5.02
C THR A 342 11.60 -11.58 5.14
N GLU A 343 11.60 -12.31 4.03
CA GLU A 343 11.94 -13.73 3.97
C GLU A 343 13.37 -13.99 4.48
N VAL A 344 14.37 -13.25 4.00
CA VAL A 344 15.76 -13.37 4.47
C VAL A 344 15.88 -13.20 5.98
N ASN A 345 15.10 -12.29 6.57
CA ASN A 345 15.12 -12.05 8.01
C ASN A 345 14.30 -13.06 8.82
N SER A 346 13.32 -13.73 8.22
CA SER A 346 12.37 -14.58 8.93
C SER A 346 12.76 -16.06 8.92
N THR A 347 13.29 -16.58 7.82
CA THR A 347 13.66 -18.02 7.73
C THR A 347 14.93 -18.33 8.52
N SER A 348 14.93 -19.47 9.22
CA SER A 348 16.13 -20.08 9.84
C SER A 348 16.87 -21.02 8.90
N GLU A 349 16.23 -21.46 7.82
CA GLU A 349 16.77 -22.46 6.90
C GLU A 349 17.89 -21.89 6.01
N PRO A 350 19.11 -22.46 6.02
CA PRO A 350 20.23 -21.92 5.25
C PRO A 350 19.98 -21.85 3.74
N GLY A 351 19.32 -22.88 3.19
CA GLY A 351 19.02 -22.96 1.76
C GLY A 351 18.01 -21.92 1.30
N GLU A 352 16.92 -21.75 2.04
CA GLU A 352 15.89 -20.73 1.79
C GLU A 352 16.49 -19.33 1.96
N LYS A 353 17.19 -19.07 3.07
CA LYS A 353 17.80 -17.75 3.37
C LYS A 353 18.75 -17.32 2.24
N ARG A 354 19.62 -18.22 1.78
CA ARG A 354 20.56 -17.94 0.69
C ARG A 354 19.82 -17.65 -0.62
N ARG A 355 18.78 -18.41 -0.93
CA ARG A 355 17.96 -18.23 -2.14
C ARG A 355 17.29 -16.86 -2.13
N ALA A 356 16.53 -16.56 -1.08
CA ALA A 356 15.85 -15.28 -0.89
C ALA A 356 16.83 -14.10 -0.97
N PHE A 357 18.03 -14.24 -0.38
CA PHE A 357 19.07 -13.22 -0.43
C PHE A 357 19.60 -12.98 -1.85
N VAL A 358 19.89 -14.05 -2.59
CA VAL A 358 20.35 -13.96 -3.98
C VAL A 358 19.27 -13.35 -4.87
N ASP A 359 18.02 -13.79 -4.71
CA ASP A 359 16.90 -13.29 -5.48
C ASP A 359 16.62 -11.81 -5.15
N MET A 360 16.68 -11.41 -3.88
CA MET A 360 16.57 -10.00 -3.46
C MET A 360 17.59 -9.13 -4.19
N TRP A 361 18.87 -9.51 -4.17
CA TRP A 361 19.93 -8.76 -4.84
C TRP A 361 19.81 -8.80 -6.36
N ARG A 362 19.29 -9.89 -6.93
CA ARG A 362 18.97 -9.97 -8.37
C ARG A 362 17.92 -8.92 -8.73
N GLU A 363 16.84 -8.80 -7.97
CA GLU A 363 15.77 -7.82 -8.21
C GLU A 363 16.24 -6.36 -7.99
N VAL A 364 17.22 -6.14 -7.10
CA VAL A 364 17.84 -4.82 -6.87
C VAL A 364 18.80 -4.44 -8.00
N LEU A 365 19.69 -5.34 -8.41
CA LEU A 365 20.78 -5.05 -9.36
C LEU A 365 20.35 -5.20 -10.82
N PHE A 366 19.43 -6.13 -11.10
CA PHE A 366 18.94 -6.47 -12.43
C PHE A 366 17.41 -6.45 -12.49
N PRO A 367 16.77 -5.30 -12.16
CA PRO A 367 15.32 -5.18 -12.24
C PRO A 367 14.81 -5.43 -13.67
N PRO A 368 13.60 -5.97 -13.84
CA PRO A 368 13.01 -6.23 -15.15
C PRO A 368 12.75 -4.91 -15.91
N ALA A 369 12.61 -5.01 -17.23
CA ALA A 369 12.54 -3.85 -18.12
C ALA A 369 11.36 -2.93 -17.80
N ASP A 370 10.20 -3.49 -17.50
CA ASP A 370 8.99 -2.75 -17.12
C ASP A 370 9.19 -1.96 -15.81
N ALA A 371 9.83 -2.57 -14.81
CA ALA A 371 10.16 -1.91 -13.55
C ALA A 371 11.13 -0.74 -13.79
N ILE A 372 12.14 -0.93 -14.63
CA ILE A 372 13.06 0.16 -15.03
C ILE A 372 12.28 1.31 -15.66
N GLU A 373 11.41 1.03 -16.63
CA GLU A 373 10.64 2.05 -17.33
C GLU A 373 9.75 2.83 -16.36
N ARG A 374 8.96 2.13 -15.54
CA ARG A 374 8.03 2.73 -14.56
C ARG A 374 8.77 3.53 -13.49
N MET A 375 9.83 2.98 -12.89
CA MET A 375 10.63 3.66 -11.85
C MET A 375 11.38 4.89 -12.36
N ASN A 376 11.70 4.91 -13.65
CA ASN A 376 12.33 6.05 -14.32
C ASN A 376 11.31 7.01 -14.95
N ALA A 377 10.02 6.71 -14.87
CA ALA A 377 8.95 7.47 -15.52
C ALA A 377 9.20 7.62 -17.03
N LEU A 378 9.69 6.55 -17.65
CA LEU A 378 9.94 6.45 -19.08
C LEU A 378 8.69 5.90 -19.78
N TRP A 379 8.37 6.44 -20.94
CA TRP A 379 7.26 5.99 -21.77
C TRP A 379 7.77 5.80 -23.20
N HIS A 380 7.63 4.58 -23.72
CA HIS A 380 8.27 4.12 -24.96
C HIS A 380 9.71 4.63 -25.15
N PRO A 381 10.61 4.40 -24.18
CA PRO A 381 11.95 4.96 -24.25
C PRO A 381 12.77 4.37 -25.40
N PRO A 382 13.55 5.21 -26.12
CA PRO A 382 14.57 4.71 -27.03
C PRO A 382 15.60 3.87 -26.26
N ALA A 383 16.32 3.01 -26.97
CA ALA A 383 17.23 2.02 -26.38
C ALA A 383 18.26 2.64 -25.40
N TRP A 384 18.77 3.84 -25.70
CA TRP A 384 19.73 4.53 -24.83
C TRP A 384 19.14 4.95 -23.47
N GLN A 385 17.86 5.34 -23.42
CA GLN A 385 17.19 5.66 -22.16
C GLN A 385 16.96 4.41 -21.31
N ARG A 386 16.69 3.26 -21.95
CA ARG A 386 16.61 1.97 -21.26
C ARG A 386 17.97 1.55 -20.71
N ALA A 387 19.04 1.73 -21.48
CA ALA A 387 20.41 1.46 -21.03
C ALA A 387 20.80 2.34 -19.83
N LEU A 388 20.53 3.65 -19.90
CA LEU A 388 20.76 4.57 -18.78
C LEU A 388 19.87 4.23 -17.57
N GLY A 389 18.64 3.82 -17.82
CA GLY A 389 17.71 3.30 -16.80
C GLY A 389 18.30 2.10 -16.06
N ARG A 390 18.83 1.11 -16.77
CA ARG A 390 19.50 -0.07 -16.18
C ARG A 390 20.65 0.32 -15.25
N LEU A 391 21.47 1.29 -15.66
CA LEU A 391 22.59 1.76 -14.85
C LEU A 391 22.16 2.55 -13.61
N THR A 392 21.05 3.30 -13.69
CA THR A 392 20.65 4.22 -12.61
C THR A 392 19.60 3.64 -11.65
N THR A 393 18.85 2.61 -12.05
CA THR A 393 17.74 2.05 -11.26
C THR A 393 18.19 1.41 -9.94
N PRO A 394 19.28 0.61 -9.88
CA PRO A 394 19.74 0.03 -8.62
C PRO A 394 20.04 1.11 -7.57
N ARG A 395 20.73 2.20 -7.97
CA ARG A 395 20.99 3.34 -7.09
C ARG A 395 19.70 4.02 -6.61
N ARG A 396 18.67 4.08 -7.45
CA ARG A 396 17.37 4.63 -7.08
C ARG A 396 16.61 3.73 -6.12
N ILE A 397 16.64 2.41 -6.31
CA ILE A 397 16.07 1.41 -5.40
C ILE A 397 16.67 1.60 -4.00
N LEU A 398 17.99 1.49 -3.89
CA LEU A 398 18.70 1.65 -2.62
C LEU A 398 18.48 3.03 -2.00
N GLY A 399 18.49 4.08 -2.83
CA GLY A 399 18.23 5.44 -2.39
C GLY A 399 16.79 5.71 -1.92
N ARG A 400 15.81 4.85 -2.25
CA ARG A 400 14.44 4.94 -1.71
C ARG A 400 14.37 4.29 -0.33
N PHE A 401 14.86 3.06 -0.18
CA PHE A 401 14.96 2.41 1.14
C PHE A 401 15.78 3.21 2.15
N SER A 402 16.91 3.77 1.70
CA SER A 402 17.73 4.67 2.53
C SER A 402 16.99 5.94 2.97
N ARG A 403 15.98 6.39 2.24
CA ARG A 403 15.16 7.55 2.63
C ARG A 403 14.10 7.16 3.65
N ASP A 404 13.45 6.01 3.47
CA ASP A 404 12.41 5.53 4.37
C ASP A 404 12.95 5.17 5.77
N LEU A 405 14.13 4.54 5.83
CA LEU A 405 14.78 4.12 7.09
C LEU A 405 15.81 5.12 7.62
N GLY A 406 16.25 6.08 6.79
CA GLY A 406 17.44 6.89 7.07
C GLY A 406 18.76 6.16 6.75
N PRO A 407 19.82 6.89 6.35
CA PRO A 407 21.02 6.29 5.77
C PRO A 407 21.82 5.42 6.74
N LYS A 408 21.87 5.77 8.02
CA LYS A 408 22.61 5.02 9.04
C LYS A 408 21.94 3.67 9.32
N ILE A 409 20.64 3.68 9.59
CA ILE A 409 19.87 2.47 9.86
C ILE A 409 19.84 1.57 8.62
N PHE A 410 19.66 2.15 7.44
CA PHE A 410 19.72 1.39 6.20
C PHE A 410 21.05 0.65 6.01
N ALA A 411 22.18 1.32 6.27
CA ALA A 411 23.49 0.66 6.20
C ALA A 411 23.64 -0.48 7.22
N LEU A 412 23.17 -0.29 8.45
CA LEU A 412 23.19 -1.32 9.49
C LEU A 412 22.31 -2.52 9.13
N VAL A 413 21.11 -2.26 8.60
CA VAL A 413 20.19 -3.30 8.13
C VAL A 413 20.83 -4.12 7.02
N LEU A 414 21.45 -3.48 6.03
CA LEU A 414 22.18 -4.19 4.96
C LEU A 414 23.30 -5.06 5.55
N LEU A 415 24.16 -4.49 6.40
CA LEU A 415 25.25 -5.23 7.06
C LEU A 415 24.74 -6.45 7.82
N LYS A 416 23.66 -6.29 8.59
CA LYS A 416 23.00 -7.37 9.31
C LYS A 416 22.55 -8.48 8.36
N THR A 417 21.92 -8.15 7.24
CA THR A 417 21.45 -9.16 6.27
C THR A 417 22.60 -9.99 5.71
N PHE A 418 23.76 -9.37 5.39
CA PHE A 418 24.95 -10.12 4.98
C PHE A 418 25.51 -11.00 6.11
N ALA A 419 25.57 -10.48 7.33
CA ALA A 419 26.06 -11.22 8.49
C ALA A 419 25.18 -12.43 8.80
N ASP A 420 23.85 -12.28 8.77
CA ASP A 420 22.90 -13.36 9.03
C ASP A 420 23.05 -14.49 8.00
N VAL A 421 23.17 -14.17 6.71
CA VAL A 421 23.40 -15.18 5.66
C VAL A 421 24.71 -15.93 5.90
N ALA A 422 25.78 -15.21 6.27
CA ALA A 422 27.08 -15.83 6.56
C ALA A 422 27.02 -16.75 7.78
N VAL A 423 26.44 -16.29 8.90
CA VAL A 423 26.28 -17.06 10.14
C VAL A 423 25.43 -18.30 9.90
N THR A 424 24.28 -18.18 9.24
CA THR A 424 23.42 -19.32 8.94
C THR A 424 24.10 -20.32 8.01
N SER A 425 24.86 -19.85 7.00
CA SER A 425 25.62 -20.73 6.11
C SER A 425 26.73 -21.50 6.83
N LEU A 426 27.39 -20.87 7.81
CA LEU A 426 28.42 -21.51 8.63
C LEU A 426 27.84 -22.53 9.62
N LYS A 427 26.61 -22.32 10.10
CA LYS A 427 25.91 -23.25 11.00
C LYS A 427 25.25 -24.43 10.28
N ALA A 428 25.00 -24.31 8.98
CA ALA A 428 24.31 -25.33 8.18
C ALA A 428 24.87 -26.77 8.33
N PRO A 429 26.20 -27.02 8.39
CA PRO A 429 26.74 -28.37 8.57
C PRO A 429 26.49 -28.97 9.97
N PHE A 430 26.09 -28.14 10.94
CA PHE A 430 25.97 -28.49 12.35
C PHE A 430 24.52 -28.47 12.86
N THR A 431 23.56 -28.20 11.98
CA THR A 431 22.14 -28.14 12.34
C THR A 431 21.54 -29.54 12.19
N PRO A 432 21.02 -30.17 13.26
CA PRO A 432 20.39 -31.49 13.18
C PRO A 432 19.21 -31.49 12.20
N ALA A 433 18.94 -32.62 11.54
CA ALA A 433 17.79 -32.76 10.63
C ALA A 433 16.43 -32.58 11.33
N GLU A 434 16.37 -32.67 12.66
CA GLU A 434 15.17 -32.43 13.49
C GLU A 434 14.79 -30.94 13.61
N ASP A 435 15.70 -30.00 13.33
CA ASP A 435 15.43 -28.55 13.37
C ASP A 435 14.83 -28.00 12.06
N GLN A 436 14.70 -28.84 11.02
CA GLN A 436 14.01 -28.45 9.79
C GLN A 436 12.49 -28.49 10.01
N VAL A 437 11.81 -27.38 9.73
CA VAL A 437 10.35 -27.31 9.80
C VAL A 437 9.77 -28.33 8.81
N ASP A 438 9.24 -29.44 9.32
CA ASP A 438 8.49 -30.40 8.51
C ASP A 438 7.21 -29.71 8.00
N LEU A 439 7.25 -29.29 6.74
CA LEU A 439 6.14 -28.60 6.08
C LEU A 439 4.87 -29.44 6.06
N ALA A 440 4.98 -30.77 6.00
CA ALA A 440 3.81 -31.65 6.04
C ALA A 440 3.21 -31.70 7.45
N ALA A 441 4.05 -31.77 8.50
CA ALA A 441 3.59 -31.69 9.88
C ALA A 441 2.99 -30.31 10.21
N LEU A 442 3.59 -29.23 9.72
CA LEU A 442 3.07 -27.87 9.88
C LEU A 442 1.74 -27.69 9.12
N ALA A 443 1.66 -28.18 7.88
CA ALA A 443 0.43 -28.17 7.08
C ALA A 443 -0.69 -28.91 7.83
N ALA A 444 -0.41 -30.12 8.32
CA ALA A 444 -1.35 -30.91 9.10
C ALA A 444 -1.79 -30.19 10.39
N LYS A 445 -0.85 -29.56 11.13
CA LYS A 445 -1.14 -28.78 12.34
C LYS A 445 -2.07 -27.60 12.05
N LEU A 446 -1.85 -26.91 10.93
CA LEU A 446 -2.63 -25.74 10.53
C LEU A 446 -3.93 -26.11 9.79
N GLY A 447 -4.15 -27.39 9.48
CA GLY A 447 -5.28 -27.86 8.69
C GLY A 447 -5.22 -27.42 7.22
N LEU A 448 -4.01 -27.23 6.71
CA LEU A 448 -3.69 -26.80 5.36
C LEU A 448 -3.06 -27.94 4.56
N THR A 449 -3.05 -27.84 3.23
CA THR A 449 -2.18 -28.68 2.40
C THR A 449 -0.77 -28.09 2.32
N VAL A 450 0.22 -28.90 1.92
CA VAL A 450 1.57 -28.39 1.63
C VAL A 450 1.51 -27.35 0.51
N ASP A 451 0.70 -27.60 -0.53
CA ASP A 451 0.45 -26.64 -1.61
C ASP A 451 -0.16 -25.32 -1.10
N ASP A 452 -1.00 -25.36 -0.06
CA ASP A 452 -1.56 -24.13 0.55
C ASP A 452 -0.49 -23.38 1.32
N LEU A 453 0.41 -24.05 2.02
CA LEU A 453 1.56 -23.42 2.66
C LEU A 453 2.56 -22.86 1.65
N GLU A 454 2.79 -23.57 0.55
CA GLU A 454 3.63 -23.08 -0.54
C GLU A 454 2.97 -21.89 -1.24
N ARG A 455 1.65 -21.90 -1.46
CA ARG A 455 0.89 -20.75 -1.96
C ARG A 455 0.86 -19.60 -0.96
N LEU A 456 0.79 -19.89 0.35
CA LEU A 456 0.86 -18.88 1.39
C LEU A 456 2.24 -18.23 1.39
N LYS A 457 3.32 -19.03 1.40
CA LYS A 457 4.70 -18.55 1.21
C LYS A 457 4.77 -17.71 -0.07
N ALA A 458 4.21 -18.18 -1.19
CA ALA A 458 4.16 -17.48 -2.47
C ALA A 458 3.24 -16.24 -2.54
N SER A 459 2.34 -16.05 -1.57
CA SER A 459 1.45 -14.87 -1.46
C SER A 459 1.95 -13.85 -0.43
N LEU A 460 2.73 -14.34 0.54
CA LEU A 460 3.65 -13.57 1.37
C LEU A 460 4.84 -13.05 0.53
N GLU A 461 5.27 -13.79 -0.52
CA GLU A 461 6.06 -13.36 -1.71
C GLU A 461 5.26 -12.48 -2.68
#